data_AF-Q8T383-F1
#
_entry.id   AF-Q8T383-F1
#
_cell.length_a   1.000
_cell.length_b   1.000
_cell.length_c   1.000
_cell.angle_alpha   90.00
_cell.angle_beta   90.00
_cell.angle_gamma   90.00
#
_symmetry.space_group_name_H-M   'P 1'
#
loop_
_entity.id
_entity.type
_entity.pdbx_description
1 polymer ?
#
loop_
_entity_poly.entity_id
_entity_poly.type
_entity_poly.pdbx_seq_one_letter_code
_entity_poly.pdbx_strand_id
1 'polypeptide(L)' 'FIGMESAGIHETTYNSIMKCDVDIRKDLYANTVLSGGTTMFPGIADRMQKEISALAPPTMKIKIIAPPERKYSVWMG' A
#
# COMPACT_ATOMS: atom_id res chain seq x y z
N PHE A 1 10.22 12.50 -14.64
CA PHE A 1 10.76 11.19 -14.20
C PHE A 1 12.21 11.38 -13.78
N ILE A 2 12.67 10.75 -12.70
CA ILE A 2 14.09 10.82 -12.25
C ILE A 2 14.98 9.87 -13.10
N GLY A 3 14.54 9.50 -14.30
CA GLY A 3 15.29 8.63 -15.21
C GLY A 3 15.39 7.16 -14.78
N MET A 4 14.67 6.74 -13.74
CA MET A 4 14.60 5.33 -13.33
C MET A 4 13.36 4.65 -13.90
N GLU A 5 13.56 3.52 -14.57
CA GLU A 5 12.48 2.65 -15.09
C GLU A 5 11.97 1.71 -13.97
N SER A 6 11.40 2.31 -12.92
CA SER A 6 10.79 1.57 -11.81
C SER A 6 9.32 1.93 -11.68
N ALA A 7 8.49 0.90 -11.45
CA ALA A 7 7.07 1.09 -11.19
C ALA A 7 6.84 1.91 -9.92
N GLY A 8 5.71 2.63 -9.87
CA GLY A 8 5.33 3.35 -8.66
C GLY A 8 5.08 2.39 -7.48
N ILE A 9 5.09 2.90 -6.25
CA ILE A 9 4.80 2.06 -5.06
C ILE A 9 3.40 1.44 -5.10
N HIS A 10 2.43 2.14 -5.71
CA HIS A 10 1.06 1.68 -5.89
C HIS A 10 0.96 0.51 -6.87
N GLU A 11 1.60 0.63 -8.04
CA GLU A 11 1.71 -0.45 -9.03
C GLU A 11 2.49 -1.64 -8.46
N THR A 12 3.60 -1.39 -7.79
CA THR A 12 4.42 -2.45 -7.18
C THR A 12 3.63 -3.23 -6.13
N THR A 13 2.86 -2.52 -5.29
CA THR A 13 1.99 -3.15 -4.29
C THR A 13 0.89 -3.98 -4.95
N TYR A 14 0.21 -3.42 -5.96
CA TYR A 14 -0.82 -4.13 -6.73
C TYR A 14 -0.25 -5.39 -7.40
N ASN A 15 0.88 -5.27 -8.08
CA ASN A 15 1.56 -6.39 -8.75
C ASN A 15 1.97 -7.49 -7.77
N SER A 16 2.38 -7.12 -6.54
CA SER A 16 2.69 -8.08 -5.48
C SER A 16 1.45 -8.87 -5.07
N ILE A 17 0.32 -8.19 -4.81
CA ILE A 17 -0.95 -8.84 -4.45
C ILE A 17 -1.48 -9.72 -5.59
N MET A 18 -1.28 -9.32 -6.85
CA MET A 18 -1.69 -10.12 -8.02
C MET A 18 -0.85 -11.40 -8.21
N LYS A 19 0.33 -11.49 -7.61
CA LYS A 19 1.14 -12.72 -7.58
C LYS A 19 0.72 -13.68 -6.47
N CYS A 20 -0.06 -13.21 -5.50
CA CYS A 20 -0.61 -14.02 -4.42
C CYS A 20 -1.83 -14.83 -4.89
N ASP A 21 -2.16 -15.88 -4.14
CA ASP A 21 -3.39 -16.67 -4.32
C ASP A 21 -4.63 -15.75 -4.25
N VAL A 22 -5.61 -16.01 -5.12
CA VAL A 22 -6.84 -15.22 -5.23
C VAL A 22 -7.60 -15.16 -3.91
N ASP A 23 -7.56 -16.24 -3.12
CA ASP A 23 -8.31 -16.36 -1.87
C ASP A 23 -7.80 -15.38 -0.79
N ILE A 24 -6.51 -15.05 -0.81
CA ILE A 24 -5.90 -14.16 0.19
C ILE A 24 -5.87 -12.68 -0.24
N ARG A 25 -6.12 -12.37 -1.52
CA ARG A 25 -6.01 -10.98 -2.03
C ARG A 25 -6.93 -10.01 -1.31
N LYS A 26 -8.13 -10.47 -0.97
CA LYS A 26 -9.11 -9.67 -0.23
C LYS A 26 -8.56 -9.22 1.12
N ASP A 27 -7.91 -10.13 1.84
CA ASP A 27 -7.32 -9.85 3.14
C ASP A 27 -6.08 -8.95 3.00
N LEU A 28 -5.28 -9.13 1.94
CA LEU A 28 -4.12 -8.26 1.66
C LEU A 28 -4.56 -6.81 1.38
N TYR A 29 -5.60 -6.59 0.57
CA TYR A 29 -6.12 -5.25 0.30
C TYR A 29 -6.74 -4.58 1.54
N ALA A 30 -7.36 -5.37 2.42
CA ALA A 30 -7.98 -4.87 3.64
C ALA A 30 -6.99 -4.57 4.78
N ASN A 31 -5.74 -5.01 4.66
CA ASN A 31 -4.74 -4.93 5.74
C ASN A 31 -3.38 -4.39 5.25
N THR A 32 -3.37 -3.37 4.39
CA THR A 32 -2.12 -2.77 3.93
C THR A 32 -1.59 -1.79 4.98
N VAL A 33 -0.39 -2.06 5.53
CA VAL A 33 0.23 -1.23 6.57
C VAL A 33 1.39 -0.41 5.99
N LEU A 34 1.41 0.90 6.27
CA LEU A 34 2.51 1.78 5.93
C LEU A 34 3.47 1.92 7.12
N SER A 35 4.74 1.63 6.89
CA SER A 35 5.81 1.69 7.89
C SER A 35 7.06 2.40 7.35
N GLY A 36 7.89 2.91 8.27
CA GLY A 36 9.16 3.58 7.95
C GLY A 36 9.03 5.07 7.67
N GLY A 37 10.17 5.78 7.75
CA GLY A 37 10.22 7.25 7.69
C GLY A 37 9.70 7.86 6.39
N THR A 38 9.93 7.22 5.25
CA THR A 38 9.46 7.70 3.93
C THR A 38 7.94 7.70 3.80
N THR A 39 7.22 6.92 4.62
CA THR A 39 5.74 6.94 4.63
C THR A 39 5.17 8.07 5.48
N MET A 40 6.01 8.93 6.08
CA MET A 40 5.57 10.07 6.90
C MET A 40 5.16 11.30 6.08
N PHE A 41 5.29 11.27 4.76
CA PHE A 41 4.84 12.39 3.92
C PHE A 41 3.32 12.64 4.11
N PRO A 42 2.90 13.90 4.32
CA PRO A 42 1.48 14.24 4.42
C PRO A 42 0.71 13.79 3.17
N GLY A 43 -0.47 13.19 3.36
CA GLY A 43 -1.34 12.75 2.26
C GLY A 43 -0.91 11.48 1.53
N ILE A 44 0.20 10.84 1.90
CA ILE A 44 0.64 9.60 1.23
C ILE A 44 -0.33 8.44 1.44
N ALA A 45 -0.94 8.34 2.62
CA ALA A 45 -1.94 7.31 2.91
C ALA A 45 -3.18 7.48 2.03
N ASP A 46 -3.68 8.70 1.89
CA ASP A 46 -4.84 9.03 1.04
C ASP A 46 -4.54 8.80 -0.44
N ARG A 47 -3.33 9.20 -0.90
CA ARG A 47 -2.87 8.93 -2.26
C ARG A 47 -2.80 7.42 -2.53
N MET A 48 -2.23 6.65 -1.61
CA MET A 48 -2.10 5.20 -1.74
C MET A 48 -3.48 4.52 -1.79
N GLN A 49 -4.40 4.94 -0.90
CA GLN A 49 -5.77 4.45 -0.90
C GLN A 49 -6.47 4.72 -2.24
N LYS A 50 -6.35 5.95 -2.76
CA LYS A 50 -6.95 6.32 -4.05
C LYS A 50 -6.37 5.53 -5.23
N GLU A 51 -5.04 5.39 -5.30
CA GLU A 51 -4.37 4.72 -6.40
C GLU A 51 -4.62 3.22 -6.41
N ILE A 52 -4.59 2.55 -5.23
CA ILE A 52 -4.96 1.14 -5.16
C ILE A 52 -6.44 0.94 -5.52
N SER A 53 -7.35 1.81 -5.06
CA SER A 53 -8.77 1.75 -5.43
C SER A 53 -9.05 1.93 -6.91
N ALA A 54 -8.17 2.64 -7.63
CA ALA A 54 -8.28 2.75 -9.09
C ALA A 54 -7.81 1.49 -9.82
N LEU A 55 -6.89 0.71 -9.24
CA LEU A 55 -6.32 -0.49 -9.86
C LEU A 55 -7.06 -1.77 -9.48
N ALA A 56 -7.52 -1.88 -8.23
CA ALA A 56 -8.17 -3.08 -7.73
C ALA A 56 -9.64 -3.15 -8.17
N PRO A 57 -10.23 -4.36 -8.27
CA PRO A 57 -11.64 -4.52 -8.58
C PRO A 57 -12.54 -3.80 -7.56
N PRO A 58 -13.68 -3.22 -7.97
CA PRO A 58 -14.58 -2.47 -7.08
C PRO A 58 -15.23 -3.33 -5.98
N THR A 59 -15.13 -4.66 -6.08
CA THR A 59 -15.58 -5.61 -5.05
C THR A 59 -14.61 -5.74 -3.88
N MET A 60 -13.36 -5.28 -4.03
CA MET A 60 -12.34 -5.34 -2.98
C MET A 60 -12.44 -4.15 -2.04
N LYS A 61 -12.52 -4.42 -0.73
CA LYS A 61 -12.43 -3.39 0.31
C LYS A 61 -10.96 -3.10 0.57
N ILE A 62 -10.53 -1.89 0.20
CA ILE A 62 -9.14 -1.45 0.39
C ILE A 62 -9.05 -0.61 1.65
N LYS A 63 -8.07 -0.90 2.49
CA LYS A 63 -7.82 -0.15 3.72
C LYS A 63 -6.32 0.00 3.92
N ILE A 64 -5.88 1.25 3.91
CA ILE A 64 -4.52 1.65 4.27
C ILE A 64 -4.45 2.00 5.76
N ILE A 65 -3.55 1.34 6.49
CA ILE A 65 -3.30 1.55 7.91
C ILE A 65 -1.97 2.31 8.05
N ALA A 66 -2.04 3.55 8.51
CA ALA A 66 -0.88 4.42 8.68
C ALA A 66 -0.84 4.96 10.12
N PRO A 67 -0.28 4.21 11.09
CA PRO A 67 -0.20 4.67 12.46
C PRO A 67 0.65 5.95 12.57
N PRO A 68 0.40 6.82 13.57
CA PRO A 68 1.17 8.04 13.76
C PRO A 68 2.64 7.74 14.09
N GLU A 69 2.90 6.65 14.81
CA GLU A 69 4.24 6.20 15.21
C GLU A 69 4.91 5.30 14.16
N ARG A 70 4.40 5.27 12.92
CA ARG A 70 4.83 4.33 11.87
C ARG A 70 6.31 4.38 11.49
N LYS A 71 7.00 5.46 11.84
CA LYS A 71 8.47 5.57 11.73
C LYS A 71 9.19 4.49 12.55
N TYR A 72 8.63 4.09 13.70
CA TYR A 72 9.22 3.13 14.63
C TYR A 72 8.45 1.80 14.66
N SER A 73 7.44 1.60 13.80
CA SER A 73 6.65 0.36 13.78
C SER A 73 7.51 -0.90 13.66
N VAL A 74 8.60 -0.85 12.87
CA VAL A 74 9.50 -2.00 12.72
C VAL A 74 10.21 -2.36 14.04
N TRP A 75 10.45 -1.38 14.91
CA TRP A 75 11.08 -1.59 16.21
C TRP A 75 10.10 -2.04 17.30
N MET A 76 8.84 -1.60 17.22
CA MET A 76 7.84 -1.89 18.25
C MET A 76 7.29 -3.33 18.21
N GLY A 77 7.24 -3.95 17.03
CA GLY A 77 6.69 -5.32 16.85
C GLY A 77 5.17 -5.33 16.82
#